data_AF-A0A951MHK9-F1
#
_entry.id   AF-A0A951MHK9-F1
#
_cell.length_a   1.000
_cell.length_b   1.000
_cell.length_c   1.000
_cell.angle_alpha   90.00
_cell.angle_beta   90.00
_cell.angle_gamma   90.00
#
_symmetry.space_group_name_H-M   'P 1'
#
loop_
_entity.id
_entity.type
_entity.pdbx_description
1 polymer ?
#
loop_
_entity_poly.entity_id
_entity_poly.type
_entity_poly.pdbx_seq_one_letter_code
_entity_poly.pdbx_strand_id
1 'polypeptide(L)'
;MVTQIKTNGIQFVFRPFSDPHFYRWEDIKSISIVEYAPLRDYMGWGIRNGKDGQAFTVKGNKALKIVLSNNRSLLIGTQLPQEINAILKAKKKV
;
A
#
# COMPACT_ATOMS: atom_id res chain seq x y z
N MET A 1 2.10 -11.23 3.72
CA MET A 1 2.68 -9.90 3.49
C MET A 1 2.80 -9.17 4.81
N VAL A 2 3.90 -8.46 5.03
CA VAL A 2 4.13 -7.64 6.22
C VAL A 2 4.35 -6.21 5.77
N THR A 3 3.64 -5.26 6.36
CA THR A 3 3.79 -3.82 6.11
C THR A 3 4.26 -3.16 7.39
N GLN A 4 5.34 -2.39 7.32
CA GLN A 4 5.94 -1.68 8.44
C GLN A 4 6.07 -0.20 8.08
N ILE A 5 5.44 0.65 8.88
CA ILE A 5 5.58 2.10 8.76
C ILE A 5 6.77 2.52 9.63
N LYS A 6 7.83 3.03 9.00
CA LYS A 6 9.04 3.51 9.65
C LYS A 6 9.06 5.03 9.73
N THR A 7 9.97 5.58 10.53
CA THR A 7 10.14 7.03 10.66
C THR A 7 10.52 7.69 9.34
N ASN A 8 11.36 7.03 8.54
CA ASN A 8 11.90 7.51 7.26
C ASN A 8 11.13 7.07 6.01
N GLY A 9 10.17 6.13 6.14
CA GLY A 9 9.38 5.68 5.00
C GLY A 9 8.42 4.54 5.32
N ILE A 10 7.92 3.88 4.29
CA ILE A 10 7.11 2.67 4.39
C ILE A 10 7.87 1.50 3.78
N GLN A 11 7.97 0.41 4.54
CA GLN A 11 8.51 -0.85 4.08
C GLN A 11 7.40 -1.89 3.97
N PHE A 12 7.40 -2.70 2.92
CA PHE A 12 6.56 -3.89 2.85
C PHE A 12 7.30 -5.07 2.24
N VAL A 13 6.92 -6.28 2.66
CA VAL A 13 7.53 -7.53 2.22
C VAL A 13 6.45 -8.52 1.81
N PHE A 14 6.52 -8.99 0.57
CA PHE A 14 5.64 -10.03 0.05
C PHE A 14 6.29 -11.41 0.25
N ARG A 15 6.12 -11.96 1.45
CA ARG A 15 6.67 -13.28 1.83
C ARG A 15 5.98 -14.43 1.08
N PRO A 16 6.69 -15.53 0.77
CA PRO A 16 8.09 -15.79 1.14
C PRO A 16 9.14 -15.41 0.08
N PHE A 17 8.74 -15.08 -1.15
CA PHE A 17 9.68 -15.01 -2.30
C PHE A 17 10.11 -13.61 -2.74
N SER A 18 9.59 -12.52 -2.15
CA SER A 18 9.90 -11.17 -2.62
C SER A 18 10.78 -10.39 -1.67
N ASP A 19 11.70 -9.61 -2.24
CA ASP A 19 12.53 -8.67 -1.50
C ASP A 19 11.70 -7.59 -0.80
N PRO A 20 12.19 -7.06 0.33
CA PRO A 20 11.59 -5.91 0.97
C PRO A 20 11.56 -4.70 0.03
N HIS A 21 10.37 -4.16 -0.20
CA HIS A 21 10.18 -2.90 -0.89
C HIS A 21 10.18 -1.77 0.14
N PHE A 22 10.95 -0.72 -0.11
CA PHE A 22 11.04 0.45 0.77
C PHE A 22 10.85 1.74 -0.03
N TYR A 23 9.92 2.58 0.42
CA TYR A 23 9.63 3.89 -0.16
C TYR A 23 9.81 4.96 0.91
N ARG A 24 10.65 5.97 0.64
CA ARG A 24 10.85 7.10 1.55
C ARG A 24 9.63 8.02 1.52
N TRP A 25 9.38 8.74 2.62
CA TRP A 25 8.29 9.72 2.66
C TRP A 25 8.43 10.82 1.59
N GLU A 26 9.65 11.21 1.26
CA GLU A 26 9.97 12.20 0.23
C GLU A 26 9.53 11.76 -1.18
N ASP A 27 9.55 10.46 -1.44
CA ASP A 27 9.13 9.88 -2.72
C ASP A 27 7.60 9.69 -2.80
N ILE A 28 6.89 9.97 -1.71
CA ILE A 28 5.47 9.72 -1.56
C ILE A 28 4.70 11.03 -1.62
N LYS A 29 3.92 11.17 -2.69
CA LYS A 29 3.04 12.32 -2.92
C LYS A 29 1.79 12.26 -2.06
N SER A 30 1.17 11.09 -1.92
CA SER A 30 -0.01 10.91 -1.07
C SER A 30 -0.21 9.47 -0.64
N ILE A 31 -0.82 9.31 0.53
CA ILE A 31 -1.25 8.01 1.06
C ILE A 31 -2.68 8.08 1.56
N SER A 32 -3.46 7.06 1.22
CA SER A 32 -4.83 6.90 1.70
C SER A 32 -5.21 5.42 1.84
N ILE A 33 -6.17 5.13 2.72
CA ILE A 33 -6.84 3.83 2.75
C ILE A 33 -7.95 3.86 1.71
N VAL A 34 -7.99 2.86 0.85
CA VAL A 34 -9.01 2.68 -0.18
C VAL A 34 -9.63 1.29 -0.06
N GLU A 35 -10.87 1.19 -0.50
CA GLU A 35 -11.52 -0.09 -0.76
C GLU A 35 -11.39 -0.38 -2.26
N TYR A 36 -11.04 -1.61 -2.61
CA TYR A 36 -10.83 -2.06 -3.99
C TYR A 36 -11.58 -3.37 -4.20
N ALA A 37 -11.99 -3.67 -5.42
CA ALA A 37 -12.65 -4.92 -5.77
C ALA A 37 -11.62 -5.89 -6.38
N PRO A 38 -11.09 -6.89 -5.64
CA PRO A 38 -9.97 -7.71 -6.12
C PRO A 38 -10.28 -8.42 -7.44
N LEU A 39 -11.49 -8.98 -7.56
CA LEU A 39 -11.92 -9.73 -8.75
C LEU A 39 -12.14 -8.83 -9.97
N ARG A 40 -12.67 -7.61 -9.77
CA ARG A 40 -13.00 -6.69 -10.86
C ARG A 40 -11.80 -5.84 -11.29
N ASP A 41 -11.03 -5.35 -10.32
CA ASP A 41 -10.01 -4.34 -10.55
C ASP A 41 -8.63 -4.96 -10.82
N TYR A 42 -8.37 -6.17 -10.30
CA TYR A 42 -7.06 -6.83 -10.37
C TYR A 42 -7.11 -8.33 -10.73
N MET A 43 -8.28 -8.85 -11.13
CA MET A 43 -8.49 -10.26 -11.49
C MET A 43 -8.04 -11.24 -10.38
N GLY A 44 -8.24 -10.87 -9.12
CA GLY A 44 -7.89 -11.63 -7.93
C GLY A 44 -6.82 -10.98 -7.07
N TRP A 45 -6.17 -11.78 -6.23
CA TRP A 45 -5.09 -11.35 -5.33
C TRP A 45 -3.71 -11.70 -5.90
N GLY A 46 -2.67 -11.06 -5.38
CA GLY A 46 -1.27 -11.29 -5.73
C GLY A 46 -0.54 -10.00 -6.09
N ILE A 47 0.52 -10.15 -6.88
CA ILE A 47 1.25 -9.04 -7.50
C ILE A 47 0.61 -8.81 -8.88
N ARG A 48 -0.10 -7.69 -9.04
CA ARG A 48 -0.87 -7.37 -10.25
C ARG A 48 -0.57 -5.97 -10.73
N ASN A 49 -0.54 -5.78 -12.05
CA ASN A 49 -0.47 -4.46 -12.67
C ASN A 49 -1.86 -4.12 -13.19
N GLY A 50 -2.51 -3.10 -12.61
CA GLY A 50 -3.82 -2.62 -13.04
C GLY A 50 -3.76 -1.19 -13.56
N LYS A 51 -4.93 -0.64 -13.94
CA LYS A 51 -5.05 0.78 -14.36
C LYS A 51 -4.58 1.75 -13.27
N ASP A 52 -4.80 1.40 -12.02
CA ASP A 52 -4.41 2.18 -10.84
C ASP A 52 -2.99 1.87 -10.33
N GLY A 53 -2.15 1.23 -11.16
CA GLY A 53 -0.78 0.90 -10.84
C GLY A 53 -0.62 -0.51 -10.24
N GLN A 54 0.46 -0.71 -9.47
CA GLN A 54 0.85 -2.01 -8.96
C GLN A 54 0.08 -2.36 -7.68
N ALA A 55 -0.63 -3.48 -7.67
CA ALA A 55 -1.28 -4.01 -6.48
C ALA A 55 -0.49 -5.19 -5.91
N PHE A 56 -0.25 -5.12 -4.60
CA PHE A 56 0.33 -6.15 -3.76
C PHE A 56 -0.70 -6.56 -2.72
N THR A 57 -1.49 -7.57 -3.04
CA THR A 57 -2.61 -7.98 -2.21
C THR A 57 -2.54 -9.48 -1.91
N VAL A 58 -2.97 -9.87 -0.71
CA VAL A 58 -2.97 -11.28 -0.30
C VAL A 58 -4.40 -11.78 -0.08
N LYS A 59 -5.25 -10.94 0.53
CA LYS A 59 -6.66 -11.23 0.80
C LYS A 59 -7.38 -9.92 1.16
N GLY A 60 -8.72 -10.00 1.24
CA GLY A 60 -9.58 -8.87 1.60
C GLY A 60 -9.76 -7.86 0.47
N ASN A 61 -10.46 -6.77 0.78
CA ASN A 61 -10.85 -5.72 -0.17
C ASN A 61 -10.41 -4.31 0.26
N LYS A 62 -9.60 -4.19 1.32
CA LYS A 62 -9.05 -2.91 1.79
C LYS A 62 -7.56 -2.84 1.53
N ALA A 63 -7.08 -1.68 1.11
CA ALA A 63 -5.69 -1.47 0.78
C ALA A 63 -5.22 -0.06 1.12
N LEU A 64 -3.91 0.07 1.31
CA LEU A 64 -3.19 1.32 1.38
C LEU A 64 -2.78 1.73 -0.05
N LYS A 65 -3.38 2.80 -0.58
CA LYS A 65 -2.97 3.41 -1.84
C LYS A 65 -1.85 4.42 -1.56
N ILE A 66 -0.71 4.23 -2.21
CA ILE A 66 0.44 5.11 -2.16
C ILE A 66 0.63 5.69 -3.56
N VAL A 67 0.56 7.01 -3.70
CA VAL A 67 0.90 7.71 -4.93
C VAL A 67 2.31 8.26 -4.76
N LEU A 68 3.22 7.84 -5.62
CA LEU A 68 4.60 8.30 -5.62
C LEU A 68 4.74 9.61 -6.38
N SER A 69 5.81 10.35 -6.10
CA SER A 69 6.15 11.62 -6.76
C SER A 69 6.33 11.48 -8.28
N ASN A 70 6.68 10.29 -8.76
CA ASN A 70 6.76 9.95 -10.18
C ASN A 70 5.41 9.54 -10.83
N ASN A 71 4.28 9.86 -10.19
CA ASN A 71 2.91 9.49 -10.59
C ASN A 71 2.63 7.98 -10.66
N ARG A 72 3.57 7.11 -10.25
CA ARG A 72 3.27 5.68 -10.08
C ARG A 72 2.42 5.49 -8.84
N SER A 73 1.47 4.58 -8.94
CA SER A 73 0.55 4.25 -7.86
C SER A 73 0.80 2.82 -7.40
N LEU A 74 0.77 2.61 -6.09
CA LEU A 74 0.94 1.32 -5.44
C LEU A 74 -0.26 1.05 -4.54
N LEU A 75 -0.75 -0.17 -4.54
CA LEU A 75 -1.91 -0.58 -3.76
C LEU A 75 -1.53 -1.79 -2.90
N ILE A 76 -1.42 -1.58 -1.60
CA ILE A 76 -0.92 -2.59 -0.65
C ILE A 76 -2.09 -3.09 0.18
N GLY A 77 -2.52 -4.33 -0.02
CA GLY A 77 -3.65 -4.91 0.72
C GLY A 77 -3.40 -4.93 2.24
N THR A 78 -4.39 -4.56 3.05
CA THR A 78 -4.22 -4.54 4.51
C THR A 78 -5.44 -5.09 5.24
N GLN A 79 -5.17 -5.86 6.30
CA GLN A 79 -6.19 -6.37 7.22
C GLN A 79 -6.38 -5.47 8.45
N LEU A 80 -5.54 -4.44 8.61
CA LEU A 80 -5.58 -3.48 9.71
C LEU A 80 -5.74 -2.05 9.18
N PRO A 81 -6.81 -1.77 8.40
CA PRO A 81 -7.02 -0.45 7.80
C PRO A 81 -7.22 0.65 8.85
N GLN A 82 -7.82 0.32 9.99
CA GLN A 82 -8.10 1.27 11.07
C GLN A 82 -6.81 1.74 11.75
N GLU A 83 -5.91 0.82 12.08
CA GLU A 83 -4.61 1.14 12.70
C GLU A 83 -3.75 2.01 11.78
N ILE A 84 -3.66 1.65 10.49
CA ILE A 84 -2.91 2.43 9.52
C ILE A 84 -3.52 3.84 9.38
N ASN A 85 -4.84 3.95 9.33
CA ASN A 85 -5.50 5.24 9.23
C ASN A 85 -5.23 6.12 10.48
N ALA A 86 -5.17 5.53 11.68
CA ALA A 86 -4.79 6.24 12.90
C ALA A 86 -3.35 6.79 12.81
N ILE A 87 -2.40 5.96 12.34
CA ILE A 87 -1.00 6.36 12.15
C ILE A 87 -0.88 7.49 11.11
N LEU A 88 -1.62 7.40 10.01
CA LEU A 88 -1.62 8.42 8.96
C LEU A 88 -2.21 9.74 9.44
N LYS A 89 -3.29 9.70 10.23
CA LYS A 89 -3.87 10.90 10.85
C LYS A 89 -2.90 11.56 11.83
N ALA A 90 -2.15 10.77 12.61
CA ALA A 90 -1.14 11.29 13.52
C ALA A 90 -0.01 12.00 12.74
N LYS A 91 0.44 11.44 11.60
CA LYS A 91 1.47 12.07 10.75
C LYS A 91 1.00 13.30 9.99
N LYS A 92 -0.29 13.40 9.63
CA LYS A 92 -0.86 14.58 8.95
C LYS A 92 -1.05 15.80 9.87
N LYS A 93 -0.85 15.65 11.18
CA LYS A 93 -1.08 16.70 12.18
C LYS A 93 0.17 17.53 12.53
N VAL A 94 1.22 17.46 11.73
CA VAL A 94 2.45 18.25 11.89
C VAL A 94 2.56 19.24 10.74
#